data_AF-A0A813KS08-F1
#
_entry.id   AF-A0A813KS08-F1
#
_cell.length_a   1.000
_cell.length_b   1.000
_cell.length_c   1.000
_cell.angle_alpha   90.00
_cell.angle_beta   90.00
_cell.angle_gamma   90.00
#
_symmetry.space_group_name_H-M   'P 1'
#
loop_
_entity.id
_entity.type
_entity.pdbx_description
1 polymer ?
#
loop_
_entity_poly.entity_id
_entity_poly.type
_entity_poly.pdbx_seq_one_letter_code
_entity_poly.pdbx_strand_id
1 'polypeptide(L)'
;MEMPRQLSRPWALLAAACVVEVFAQSDSDLSPALRAELSPALRARHVAGEGRALQSYYQCTLRAARLLPTPSLTEYDKCFTGKFSENSSVDWGLPGAELQALADCWCANNVSIAVNDYVCCGHNSFSRMCSLDCNPDCSTELAKQCIQDCPPMCLEASEYVVEANLCDRCSADTCFPVLKCLTAYAENLTQSGQLERTCEESDFLESPELKGYWDCWRNMPKHSSHWNVLSSSVHCTCREGMIQLAKRTDCCKSASYGGGVCEATCPSEKTCSSQEAQTCIFKCQKLCQASNPSPSAECNDQCVGTNAPCRDYLGCRTPFSTGYVCDDGRWPDSSSGCCVDNTTEQVGCPKLCETQFVWRLDRRQGIPWWARWNDGSGVVYQCTCGDCPARTDKAIADVKQTVEESIWDNGQVMLVDIARREGMQLGPNSRMQELMVQRNVAVTDILKTYTNDNSAEAQSMIDSVNKKYAALIAEAANSYPDDGSGKRDDWGPDGEQEKTITTFIVVIVACTVAVLLAICTAVYCCFRRRPSKTPLGDFVGSNENVVIGSPVPIEEGGSQGKNDVYDGAPVTVLAPTKGKSALPELS
;
A
#
# COMPACT_ATOMS: atom_id res chain seq x y z
N MET A 1 14.62 -21.62 -15.14
CA MET A 1 14.87 -20.24 -15.59
C MET A 1 14.30 -19.35 -14.51
N GLU A 2 15.16 -18.96 -13.57
CA GLU A 2 14.81 -18.10 -12.43
C GLU A 2 14.86 -16.64 -12.89
N MET A 3 13.74 -15.92 -12.76
CA MET A 3 13.70 -14.46 -12.85
C MET A 3 13.66 -13.88 -11.43
N PRO A 4 14.39 -12.79 -11.15
CA PRO A 4 14.34 -12.13 -9.85
C PRO A 4 13.02 -11.34 -9.71
N ARG A 5 12.28 -11.61 -8.62
CA ARG A 5 11.08 -10.85 -8.22
C ARG A 5 11.50 -9.45 -7.77
N GLN A 6 11.10 -8.42 -8.50
CA GLN A 6 11.15 -7.03 -8.04
C GLN A 6 9.94 -6.75 -7.14
N LEU A 7 10.21 -6.45 -5.87
CA LEU A 7 9.20 -6.08 -4.87
C LEU A 7 8.90 -4.58 -4.96
N SER A 8 7.65 -4.21 -5.27
CA SER A 8 7.18 -2.82 -5.36
C SER A 8 6.36 -2.39 -4.13
N ARG A 9 7.09 -1.71 -3.23
CA ARG A 9 6.80 -0.60 -2.27
C ARG A 9 5.64 -0.58 -1.23
N PRO A 10 5.91 -0.03 0.00
CA PRO A 10 5.05 -0.07 1.20
C PRO A 10 4.59 1.32 1.72
N TRP A 11 3.37 1.42 2.30
CA TRP A 11 2.91 2.64 3.03
C TRP A 11 1.93 2.36 4.19
N ALA A 12 1.84 1.12 4.68
CA ALA A 12 0.77 0.71 5.59
C ALA A 12 1.01 1.01 7.09
N LEU A 13 2.23 1.34 7.52
CA LEU A 13 2.57 1.39 8.96
C LEU A 13 2.46 2.78 9.61
N LEU A 14 2.50 3.87 8.82
CA LEU A 14 2.28 5.25 9.31
C LEU A 14 0.80 5.59 9.60
N ALA A 15 -0.13 4.66 9.39
CA ALA A 15 -1.57 4.88 9.60
C ALA A 15 -2.10 4.35 10.94
N ALA A 16 -1.36 3.46 11.62
CA ALA A 16 -1.84 2.79 12.84
C ALA A 16 -1.98 3.72 14.06
N ALA A 17 -1.48 4.95 13.99
CA ALA A 17 -1.48 5.87 15.13
C ALA A 17 -2.41 7.09 15.00
N CYS A 18 -3.39 7.05 14.08
CA CYS A 18 -4.34 8.15 13.85
C CYS A 18 -5.81 7.70 13.98
N VAL A 19 -6.33 7.47 15.20
CA VAL A 19 -7.78 7.55 15.49
C VAL A 19 -8.01 7.87 16.98
N VAL A 20 -8.39 9.12 17.31
CA VAL A 20 -9.46 9.55 18.27
C VAL A 20 -9.53 11.09 18.24
N GLU A 21 -10.75 11.65 18.16
CA GLU A 21 -11.12 13.04 17.83
C GLU A 21 -11.10 14.07 18.99
N VAL A 22 -10.87 15.33 18.59
CA VAL A 22 -11.47 16.64 18.95
C VAL A 22 -12.38 16.74 20.20
N PHE A 23 -11.99 17.59 21.17
CA PHE A 23 -12.74 18.78 21.68
C PHE A 23 -12.00 19.52 22.82
N ALA A 24 -11.92 20.87 22.70
CA ALA A 24 -11.86 21.94 23.75
C ALA A 24 -10.65 22.01 24.74
N GLN A 25 -10.17 23.14 25.30
CA GLN A 25 -10.23 24.61 25.11
C GLN A 25 -9.37 25.28 26.24
N SER A 26 -8.84 26.50 26.01
CA SER A 26 -8.50 27.60 26.97
C SER A 26 -7.14 27.68 27.73
N ASP A 27 -6.42 28.79 27.40
CA ASP A 27 -5.63 29.78 28.21
C ASP A 27 -4.52 29.32 29.18
N SER A 28 -3.39 30.02 29.44
CA SER A 28 -2.97 31.44 29.30
C SER A 28 -1.44 31.59 29.49
N ASP A 29 -0.92 32.74 29.02
CA ASP A 29 0.26 33.53 29.46
C ASP A 29 1.70 32.96 29.45
N LEU A 30 2.56 33.53 28.58
CA LEU A 30 3.98 33.77 28.88
C LEU A 30 4.62 34.89 28.02
N SER A 31 5.63 35.53 28.62
CA SER A 31 6.12 36.91 28.47
C SER A 31 7.15 37.18 27.33
N PRO A 32 7.35 38.45 26.88
CA PRO A 32 8.00 38.85 25.62
C PRO A 32 9.53 38.76 25.51
N ALA A 33 10.24 37.99 26.34
CA ALA A 33 11.69 38.13 26.50
C ALA A 33 12.59 37.29 25.58
N LEU A 34 12.04 36.47 24.66
CA LEU A 34 12.84 35.54 23.82
C LEU A 34 12.74 35.83 22.31
N ARG A 35 12.77 37.12 21.91
CA ARG A 35 12.65 37.56 20.51
C ARG A 35 13.94 38.03 19.83
N ALA A 36 15.10 37.73 20.38
CA ALA A 36 16.38 38.15 19.82
C ALA A 36 17.24 36.93 19.49
N GLU A 37 17.10 36.39 18.27
CA GLU A 37 18.16 35.85 17.40
C GLU A 37 17.57 34.99 16.26
N LEU A 38 16.95 35.63 15.26
CA LEU A 38 16.59 35.01 13.97
C LEU A 38 16.78 36.01 12.82
N SER A 39 17.17 35.47 11.66
CA SER A 39 17.74 36.18 10.51
C SER A 39 16.76 37.14 9.78
N PRO A 40 17.28 38.17 9.05
CA PRO A 40 16.46 39.22 8.45
C PRO A 40 15.43 38.76 7.39
N ALA A 41 15.60 37.57 6.80
CA ALA A 41 14.70 37.02 5.79
C ALA A 41 13.31 36.63 6.35
N LEU A 42 13.22 36.30 7.64
CA LEU A 42 11.95 36.03 8.33
C LEU A 42 11.22 37.32 8.76
N ARG A 43 11.94 38.45 8.85
CA ARG A 43 11.40 39.72 9.31
C ARG A 43 10.50 40.39 8.27
N ALA A 44 10.72 40.13 6.98
CA ALA A 44 9.93 40.73 5.90
C ALA A 44 8.50 40.17 5.77
N ARG A 45 8.22 38.96 6.29
CA ARG A 45 6.85 38.38 6.33
C ARG A 45 6.11 38.62 7.65
N HIS A 46 6.79 39.12 8.68
CA HIS A 46 6.22 39.27 10.03
C HIS A 46 5.44 40.57 10.27
N VAL A 47 5.49 41.53 9.34
CA VAL A 47 4.91 42.89 9.52
C VAL A 47 3.51 43.04 8.90
N ALA A 48 3.02 42.06 8.14
CA ALA A 48 1.63 42.01 7.70
C ALA A 48 0.83 41.08 8.63
N GLY A 49 -0.06 41.64 9.43
CA GLY A 49 -0.71 40.99 10.57
C GLY A 49 -1.63 39.81 10.23
N GLU A 50 -1.68 38.82 11.13
CA GLU A 50 -2.77 38.61 12.10
C GLU A 50 -2.53 37.29 12.86
N GLY A 51 -2.64 37.33 14.19
CA GLY A 51 -2.26 36.28 15.13
C GLY A 51 -3.04 34.96 15.08
N ARG A 52 -3.73 34.63 13.99
CA ARG A 52 -4.32 33.30 13.74
C ARG A 52 -3.41 32.37 12.93
N ALA A 53 -2.42 32.90 12.20
CA ALA A 53 -1.53 32.09 11.37
C ALA A 53 -0.51 31.26 12.19
N LEU A 54 -0.15 31.68 13.40
CA LEU A 54 0.86 31.00 14.21
C LEU A 54 0.39 29.71 14.87
N GLN A 55 -0.91 29.55 15.12
CA GLN A 55 -1.46 28.29 15.67
C GLN A 55 -1.74 27.26 14.57
N SER A 56 -1.89 27.71 13.32
CA SER A 56 -1.94 26.84 12.14
C SER A 56 -0.57 26.31 11.72
N TYR A 57 0.53 26.90 12.21
CA TYR A 57 1.90 26.57 11.79
C TYR A 57 2.53 25.37 12.53
N TYR A 58 1.87 24.87 13.57
CA TYR A 58 2.28 23.67 14.33
C TYR A 58 1.36 22.47 14.05
N GLN A 59 0.61 22.48 12.96
CA GLN A 59 -0.05 21.25 12.52
C GLN A 59 1.02 20.34 11.92
N CYS A 60 1.25 19.20 12.58
CA CYS A 60 2.10 18.14 12.03
C CYS A 60 1.74 17.93 10.56
N THR A 61 2.71 18.13 9.68
CA THR A 61 2.53 18.11 8.22
C THR A 61 2.53 16.67 7.71
N LEU A 62 1.66 15.84 8.27
CA LEU A 62 1.68 14.38 8.10
C LEU A 62 1.42 13.96 6.64
N ARG A 63 0.59 14.73 5.91
CA ARG A 63 0.39 14.56 4.45
C ARG A 63 1.67 14.83 3.66
N ALA A 64 2.42 15.81 4.11
CA ALA A 64 3.65 16.30 3.50
C ALA A 64 4.77 15.27 3.66
N ALA A 65 4.92 14.72 4.88
CA ALA A 65 5.83 13.60 5.18
C ALA A 65 5.48 12.29 4.42
N ARG A 66 4.19 12.06 4.12
CA ARG A 66 3.75 10.90 3.30
C ARG A 66 4.06 11.08 1.81
N LEU A 67 3.80 12.27 1.27
CA LEU A 67 4.02 12.53 -0.15
C LEU A 67 5.51 12.63 -0.49
N LEU A 68 6.30 13.17 0.44
CA LEU A 68 7.70 13.52 0.23
C LEU A 68 8.54 13.07 1.45
N PRO A 69 8.69 11.75 1.70
CA PRO A 69 9.41 11.25 2.87
C PRO A 69 10.88 11.66 2.82
N THR A 70 11.44 11.98 3.99
CA THR A 70 12.89 12.11 4.13
C THR A 70 13.59 10.77 3.89
N PRO A 71 14.87 10.78 3.50
CA PRO A 71 15.71 9.59 3.53
C PRO A 71 15.66 8.86 4.86
N SER A 72 15.63 9.56 6.00
CA SER A 72 15.53 8.95 7.33
C SER A 72 14.26 8.11 7.51
N LEU A 73 13.09 8.61 7.09
CA LEU A 73 11.85 7.83 7.09
C LEU A 73 11.88 6.65 6.10
N THR A 74 12.51 6.86 4.94
CA THR A 74 12.63 5.80 3.91
C THR A 74 13.54 4.65 4.36
N GLU A 75 14.69 4.96 4.97
CA GLU A 75 15.63 3.95 5.46
C GLU A 75 15.13 3.27 6.74
N TYR A 76 14.38 3.98 7.58
CA TYR A 76 13.64 3.39 8.69
C TYR A 76 12.68 2.30 8.22
N ASP A 77 11.86 2.59 7.22
CA ASP A 77 10.88 1.65 6.67
C ASP A 77 11.55 0.42 6.04
N LYS A 78 12.64 0.63 5.29
CA LYS A 78 13.46 -0.47 4.76
C LYS A 78 14.07 -1.32 5.87
N CYS A 79 14.60 -0.68 6.92
CA CYS A 79 15.18 -1.37 8.06
C CYS A 79 14.12 -2.26 8.72
N PHE A 80 12.96 -1.70 9.04
CA PHE A 80 11.89 -2.40 9.73
C PHE A 80 11.33 -3.54 8.86
N THR A 81 11.06 -3.30 7.57
CA THR A 81 10.64 -4.35 6.63
C THR A 81 11.69 -5.45 6.51
N GLY A 82 12.98 -5.11 6.53
CA GLY A 82 14.07 -6.07 6.52
C GLY A 82 14.08 -7.01 7.74
N LYS A 83 13.53 -6.57 8.89
CA LYS A 83 13.40 -7.40 10.10
C LYS A 83 12.42 -8.57 9.93
N PHE A 84 11.52 -8.54 8.94
CA PHE A 84 10.62 -9.65 8.62
C PHE A 84 11.18 -10.65 7.60
N SER A 85 12.41 -10.44 7.11
CA SER A 85 13.02 -11.40 6.18
C SER A 85 13.45 -12.69 6.89
N GLU A 86 13.48 -13.81 6.16
CA GLU A 86 13.96 -15.12 6.66
C GLU A 86 15.38 -15.08 7.26
N ASN A 87 16.19 -14.06 6.89
CA ASN A 87 17.55 -13.86 7.39
C ASN A 87 17.61 -12.95 8.63
N SER A 88 16.47 -12.50 9.14
CA SER A 88 16.42 -11.66 10.33
C SER A 88 16.68 -12.49 11.58
N SER A 89 17.41 -11.93 12.54
CA SER A 89 17.64 -12.54 13.85
C SER A 89 16.59 -12.19 14.89
N VAL A 90 15.50 -11.50 14.50
CA VAL A 90 14.45 -11.08 15.43
C VAL A 90 13.58 -12.27 15.79
N ASP A 91 13.50 -12.58 17.08
CA ASP A 91 12.59 -13.58 17.61
C ASP A 91 11.22 -12.92 17.88
N TRP A 92 10.30 -13.06 16.92
CA TRP A 92 8.95 -12.48 16.98
C TRP A 92 8.05 -13.13 18.05
N GLY A 93 8.47 -14.25 18.65
CA GLY A 93 7.78 -14.87 19.79
C GLY A 93 8.11 -14.20 21.14
N LEU A 94 8.92 -13.13 21.16
CA LEU A 94 9.21 -12.37 22.37
C LEU A 94 8.21 -11.22 22.56
N PRO A 95 7.62 -11.04 23.76
CA PRO A 95 6.85 -9.84 24.08
C PRO A 95 7.69 -8.57 23.88
N GLY A 96 7.20 -7.61 23.10
CA GLY A 96 7.93 -6.39 22.76
C GLY A 96 8.86 -6.50 21.56
N ALA A 97 8.92 -7.64 20.84
CA ALA A 97 9.81 -7.81 19.69
C ALA A 97 9.56 -6.78 18.58
N GLU A 98 8.28 -6.50 18.27
CA GLU A 98 7.92 -5.48 17.28
C GLU A 98 8.36 -4.09 17.75
N LEU A 99 8.05 -3.73 18.99
CA LEU A 99 8.48 -2.47 19.58
C LEU A 99 10.01 -2.31 19.58
N GLN A 100 10.75 -3.39 19.84
CA GLN A 100 12.20 -3.40 19.77
C GLN A 100 12.71 -3.20 18.33
N ALA A 101 12.13 -3.90 17.35
CA ALA A 101 12.47 -3.75 15.95
C ALA A 101 12.19 -2.32 15.44
N LEU A 102 11.04 -1.74 15.82
CA LEU A 102 10.69 -0.35 15.55
C LEU A 102 11.71 0.60 16.19
N ALA A 103 12.00 0.44 17.48
CA ALA A 103 12.94 1.26 18.22
C ALA A 103 14.36 1.21 17.63
N ASP A 104 14.87 0.02 17.32
CA ASP A 104 16.20 -0.15 16.74
C ASP A 104 16.31 0.51 15.36
N CYS A 105 15.32 0.30 14.48
CA CYS A 105 15.31 0.94 13.17
C CYS A 105 15.12 2.45 13.26
N TRP A 106 14.31 2.92 14.21
CA TRP A 106 14.09 4.35 14.45
C TRP A 106 15.38 5.04 14.89
N CYS A 107 16.09 4.42 15.84
CA CYS A 107 17.36 4.91 16.35
C CYS A 107 18.49 4.84 15.34
N ALA A 108 18.60 3.74 14.58
CA ALA A 108 19.62 3.58 13.54
C ALA A 108 19.51 4.63 12.43
N ASN A 109 18.31 5.18 12.20
CA ASN A 109 18.02 6.12 11.13
C ASN A 109 17.71 7.55 11.59
N ASN A 110 17.96 7.89 12.88
CA ASN A 110 17.76 9.23 13.44
C ASN A 110 16.37 9.83 13.17
N VAL A 111 15.32 9.00 13.19
CA VAL A 111 13.98 9.39 12.72
C VAL A 111 13.36 10.48 13.60
N SER A 112 13.64 10.51 14.91
CA SER A 112 13.17 11.59 15.81
C SER A 112 13.52 12.97 15.27
N ILE A 113 14.73 13.14 14.72
CA ILE A 113 15.17 14.45 14.23
C ILE A 113 14.39 14.83 12.98
N ALA A 114 14.24 13.91 12.03
CA ALA A 114 13.46 14.15 10.81
C ALA A 114 11.98 14.46 11.14
N VAL A 115 11.36 13.71 12.04
CA VAL A 115 9.96 13.92 12.45
C VAL A 115 9.80 15.23 13.23
N ASN A 116 10.80 15.62 14.03
CA ASN A 116 10.82 16.93 14.69
C ASN A 116 10.96 18.08 13.69
N ASP A 117 11.73 17.91 12.61
CA ASP A 117 11.86 18.91 11.53
C ASP A 117 10.52 19.12 10.79
N TYR A 118 9.67 18.08 10.72
CA TYR A 118 8.26 18.20 10.28
C TYR A 118 7.31 18.75 11.35
N VAL A 119 7.82 19.11 12.53
CA VAL A 119 7.04 19.60 13.68
C VAL A 119 6.00 18.56 14.13
N CYS A 120 6.33 17.27 13.96
CA CYS A 120 5.41 16.16 14.19
C CYS A 120 5.61 15.45 15.54
N CYS A 121 6.67 15.74 16.30
CA CYS A 121 6.88 15.11 17.62
C CYS A 121 5.82 15.48 18.68
N GLY A 122 5.07 16.58 18.49
CA GLY A 122 3.91 16.90 19.34
C GLY A 122 2.63 16.13 18.98
N HIS A 123 2.63 15.42 17.86
CA HIS A 123 1.47 14.65 17.39
C HIS A 123 1.39 13.30 18.11
N ASN A 124 0.19 12.88 18.53
CA ASN A 124 -0.02 11.61 19.26
C ASN A 124 0.58 10.38 18.55
N SER A 125 0.68 10.42 17.22
CA SER A 125 1.26 9.35 16.43
C SER A 125 2.77 9.18 16.55
N PHE A 126 3.47 10.23 16.95
CA PHE A 126 4.93 10.26 17.00
C PHE A 126 5.48 10.62 18.38
N SER A 127 4.67 11.21 19.26
CA SER A 127 5.13 11.72 20.55
C SER A 127 5.88 10.68 21.38
N ARG A 128 5.38 9.43 21.40
CA ARG A 128 6.06 8.30 22.05
C ARG A 128 7.39 7.96 21.38
N MET A 129 7.40 7.73 20.08
CA MET A 129 8.64 7.40 19.36
C MET A 129 9.67 8.54 19.41
N CYS A 130 9.23 9.80 19.47
CA CYS A 130 10.12 10.94 19.65
C CYS A 130 10.69 11.05 21.08
N SER A 131 10.04 10.48 22.10
CA SER A 131 10.56 10.45 23.49
C SER A 131 11.50 9.27 23.76
N LEU A 132 11.59 8.32 22.83
CA LEU A 132 12.49 7.18 22.89
C LEU A 132 13.94 7.64 23.08
N ASP A 133 14.59 7.18 24.15
CA ASP A 133 16.03 7.26 24.27
C ASP A 133 16.64 6.06 23.53
N CYS A 134 17.52 6.35 22.57
CA CYS A 134 18.17 5.33 21.75
C CYS A 134 19.27 4.57 22.50
N ASN A 135 19.77 5.13 23.61
CA ASN A 135 20.78 4.51 24.47
C ASN A 135 20.41 4.68 25.96
N PRO A 136 19.27 4.12 26.40
CA PRO A 136 18.78 4.35 27.75
C PRO A 136 19.68 3.66 28.78
N ASP A 137 19.92 4.34 29.91
CA ASP A 137 20.56 3.72 31.07
C ASP A 137 19.54 2.90 31.87
N CYS A 138 19.59 1.58 31.71
CA CYS A 138 18.68 0.64 32.37
C CYS A 138 18.91 0.53 33.90
N SER A 139 19.93 1.19 34.45
CA SER A 139 20.16 1.25 35.89
C SER A 139 19.40 2.40 36.59
N THR A 140 18.80 3.31 35.82
CA THR A 140 18.01 4.44 36.32
C THR A 140 16.79 3.98 37.09
N GLU A 141 16.33 4.82 38.02
CA GLU A 141 15.11 4.54 38.81
C GLU A 141 13.88 4.41 37.91
N LEU A 142 13.80 5.26 36.87
CA LEU A 142 12.73 5.18 35.86
C LEU A 142 12.73 3.82 35.15
N ALA A 143 13.87 3.35 34.67
CA ALA A 143 13.97 2.04 34.01
C ALA A 143 13.55 0.90 34.95
N LYS A 144 14.05 0.90 36.19
CA LYS A 144 13.68 -0.11 37.19
C LYS A 144 12.19 -0.10 37.51
N GLN A 145 11.61 1.08 37.69
CA GLN A 145 10.18 1.23 37.94
C GLN A 145 9.37 0.74 36.75
N CYS A 146 9.70 1.15 35.53
CA CYS A 146 9.01 0.71 34.33
C CYS A 146 9.13 -0.79 34.09
N ILE A 147 10.28 -1.41 34.39
CA ILE A 147 10.46 -2.87 34.33
C ILE A 147 9.51 -3.61 35.28
N GLN A 148 9.25 -3.04 36.47
CA GLN A 148 8.36 -3.62 37.46
C GLN A 148 6.87 -3.37 37.16
N ASP A 149 6.54 -2.15 36.74
CA ASP A 149 5.17 -1.66 36.61
C ASP A 149 4.59 -1.81 35.20
N CYS A 150 5.44 -1.99 34.18
CA CYS A 150 5.02 -2.07 32.79
C CYS A 150 5.69 -3.23 32.04
N PRO A 151 5.13 -4.45 32.15
CA PRO A 151 5.48 -5.56 31.27
C PRO A 151 5.34 -5.14 29.78
N PRO A 152 6.21 -5.57 28.85
CA PRO A 152 6.11 -5.15 27.44
C PRO A 152 4.77 -5.42 26.78
N MET A 153 4.08 -6.48 27.19
CA MET A 153 2.71 -6.79 26.76
C MET A 153 1.73 -5.63 27.00
N CYS A 154 1.97 -4.77 27.99
CA CYS A 154 1.14 -3.60 28.29
C CYS A 154 1.37 -2.45 27.31
N LEU A 155 2.57 -2.36 26.72
CA LEU A 155 2.85 -1.42 25.63
C LEU A 155 2.22 -1.90 24.31
N GLU A 156 2.02 -3.21 24.20
CA GLU A 156 1.33 -3.91 23.12
C GLU A 156 -0.09 -4.34 23.53
N ALA A 157 -0.72 -3.68 24.51
CA ALA A 157 -2.02 -4.10 25.05
C ALA A 157 -3.16 -4.12 24.02
N SER A 158 -2.95 -3.49 22.86
CA SER A 158 -3.86 -3.60 21.73
C SER A 158 -3.73 -4.89 20.92
N GLU A 159 -2.66 -5.63 21.12
CA GLU A 159 -2.27 -6.81 20.37
C GLU A 159 -2.46 -8.10 21.16
N TYR A 160 -2.49 -8.02 22.49
CA TYR A 160 -2.64 -9.15 23.38
C TYR A 160 -3.88 -9.02 24.26
N VAL A 161 -4.52 -10.15 24.56
CA VAL A 161 -5.54 -10.22 25.61
C VAL A 161 -4.80 -10.20 26.95
N VAL A 162 -4.63 -9.00 27.51
CA VAL A 162 -4.03 -8.79 28.84
C VAL A 162 -5.11 -8.81 29.92
N GLU A 163 -4.79 -9.33 31.10
CA GLU A 163 -5.67 -9.21 32.26
C GLU A 163 -5.85 -7.71 32.59
N ALA A 164 -7.09 -7.30 32.88
CA ALA A 164 -7.45 -5.88 33.02
C ALA A 164 -6.59 -5.13 34.04
N ASN A 165 -6.16 -5.81 35.10
CA ASN A 165 -5.35 -5.28 36.19
C ASN A 165 -3.83 -5.32 35.94
N LEU A 166 -3.36 -6.08 34.93
CA LEU A 166 -1.93 -6.26 34.67
C LEU A 166 -1.26 -4.93 34.29
N CYS A 167 -1.98 -4.09 33.54
CA CYS A 167 -1.45 -2.86 32.97
C CYS A 167 -1.87 -1.58 33.73
N ASP A 168 -2.60 -1.70 34.85
CA ASP A 168 -3.11 -0.56 35.61
C ASP A 168 -2.01 0.38 36.12
N ARG A 169 -0.81 -0.17 36.38
CA ARG A 169 0.35 0.60 36.84
C ARG A 169 1.27 1.07 35.71
N CYS A 170 1.05 0.57 34.48
CA CYS A 170 1.87 0.95 33.35
C CYS A 170 1.44 2.32 32.80
N SER A 171 2.35 3.28 32.83
CA SER A 171 2.23 4.52 32.05
C SER A 171 3.10 4.41 30.80
N ALA A 172 2.48 4.07 29.66
CA ALA A 172 3.19 3.91 28.39
C ALA A 172 4.01 5.16 28.02
N ASP A 173 3.47 6.36 28.21
CA ASP A 173 4.16 7.63 27.90
C ASP A 173 5.37 7.87 28.82
N THR A 174 5.31 7.44 30.08
CA THR A 174 6.41 7.56 31.05
C THR A 174 7.52 6.55 30.78
N CYS A 175 7.14 5.35 30.32
CA CYS A 175 8.06 4.22 30.15
C CYS A 175 8.65 4.10 28.74
N PHE A 176 8.09 4.78 27.74
CA PHE A 176 8.60 4.76 26.37
C PHE A 176 10.06 5.23 26.21
N PRO A 177 10.56 6.24 26.94
CA PRO A 177 11.97 6.62 26.88
C PRO A 177 12.93 5.47 27.19
N VAL A 178 12.52 4.52 28.05
CA VAL A 178 13.31 3.36 28.46
C VAL A 178 12.83 2.07 27.79
N LEU A 179 12.11 2.16 26.66
CA LEU A 179 11.52 1.01 25.96
C LEU A 179 12.54 -0.11 25.69
N LYS A 180 13.74 0.23 25.23
CA LYS A 180 14.78 -0.78 24.95
C LYS A 180 15.21 -1.57 26.20
N CYS A 181 15.13 -0.97 27.39
CA CYS A 181 15.37 -1.69 28.65
C CYS A 181 14.24 -2.69 28.95
N LEU A 182 13.00 -2.31 28.63
CA LEU A 182 11.82 -3.17 28.85
C LEU A 182 11.84 -4.39 27.94
N THR A 183 12.12 -4.20 26.65
CA THR A 183 12.18 -5.30 25.68
C THR A 183 13.35 -6.25 25.96
N ALA A 184 14.53 -5.72 26.31
CA ALA A 184 15.67 -6.54 26.72
C ALA A 184 15.41 -7.32 28.02
N TYR A 185 14.66 -6.74 28.97
CA TYR A 185 14.27 -7.45 30.18
C TYR A 185 13.27 -8.57 29.88
N ALA A 186 12.26 -8.34 29.03
CA ALA A 186 11.34 -9.38 28.61
C ALA A 186 12.04 -10.50 27.85
N GLU A 187 12.97 -10.20 26.95
CA GLU A 187 13.80 -11.19 26.27
C GLU A 187 14.49 -12.12 27.28
N ASN A 188 15.12 -11.57 28.33
CA ASN A 188 15.77 -12.37 29.38
C ASN A 188 14.77 -13.21 30.19
N LEU A 189 13.60 -12.65 30.53
CA LEU A 189 12.55 -13.41 31.21
C LEU A 189 12.00 -14.55 30.35
N THR A 190 11.82 -14.34 29.04
CA THR A 190 11.37 -15.37 28.12
C THR A 190 12.44 -16.44 27.91
N GLN A 191 13.71 -16.07 27.75
CA GLN A 191 14.82 -17.01 27.66
C GLN A 191 15.00 -17.86 28.93
N SER A 192 14.71 -17.28 30.11
CA SER A 192 14.74 -18.02 31.39
C SER A 192 13.45 -18.81 31.68
N GLY A 193 12.44 -18.73 30.81
CA GLY A 193 11.14 -19.40 30.97
C GLY A 193 10.23 -18.79 32.03
N GLN A 194 10.54 -17.59 32.51
CA GLN A 194 9.72 -16.85 33.49
C GLN A 194 8.59 -16.05 32.84
N LEU A 195 8.70 -15.76 31.54
CA LEU A 195 7.68 -15.11 30.74
C LEU A 195 7.33 -16.01 29.56
N GLU A 196 6.04 -16.29 29.37
CA GLU A 196 5.58 -17.07 28.22
C GLU A 196 5.91 -16.34 26.91
N ARG A 197 6.25 -17.11 25.87
CA ARG A 197 6.38 -16.59 24.51
C ARG A 197 5.01 -16.09 24.03
N THR A 198 5.02 -15.09 23.17
CA THR A 198 3.83 -14.64 22.45
C THR A 198 3.60 -15.54 21.23
N CYS A 199 2.59 -15.19 20.43
CA CYS A 199 2.34 -15.83 19.14
C CYS A 199 3.64 -15.98 18.36
N GLU A 200 3.95 -17.20 17.90
CA GLU A 200 5.13 -17.45 17.06
C GLU A 200 4.84 -16.97 15.63
N GLU A 201 5.02 -15.67 15.41
CA GLU A 201 4.58 -15.00 14.18
C GLU A 201 5.25 -15.58 12.93
N SER A 202 6.52 -15.98 13.02
CA SER A 202 7.26 -16.57 11.89
C SER A 202 6.66 -17.91 11.46
N ASP A 203 6.49 -18.85 12.40
CA ASP A 203 5.88 -20.17 12.15
C ASP A 203 4.43 -20.02 11.66
N PHE A 204 3.73 -19.03 12.19
CA PHE A 204 2.39 -18.68 11.73
C PHE A 204 2.40 -18.16 10.29
N LEU A 205 3.30 -17.22 9.98
CA LEU A 205 3.41 -16.53 8.69
C LEU A 205 3.84 -17.45 7.55
N GLU A 206 4.74 -18.38 7.82
CA GLU A 206 5.28 -19.31 6.83
C GLU A 206 4.41 -20.56 6.64
N SER A 207 3.35 -20.70 7.44
CA SER A 207 2.51 -21.89 7.42
C SER A 207 1.76 -22.08 6.09
N PRO A 208 1.63 -23.33 5.61
CA PRO A 208 0.83 -23.61 4.42
C PRO A 208 -0.66 -23.31 4.64
N GLU A 209 -1.16 -23.39 5.87
CA GLU A 209 -2.54 -23.03 6.22
C GLU A 209 -2.80 -21.54 6.02
N LEU A 210 -1.88 -20.65 6.42
CA LEU A 210 -2.05 -19.22 6.18
C LEU A 210 -2.04 -18.90 4.68
N LYS A 211 -1.16 -19.55 3.92
CA LYS A 211 -1.14 -19.42 2.46
C LYS A 211 -2.43 -19.94 1.82
N GLY A 212 -2.92 -21.09 2.28
CA GLY A 212 -4.21 -21.65 1.86
C GLY A 212 -5.37 -20.72 2.21
N TYR A 213 -5.34 -20.11 3.39
CA TYR A 213 -6.29 -19.08 3.81
C TYR A 213 -6.30 -17.92 2.82
N TRP A 214 -5.14 -17.42 2.41
CA TRP A 214 -5.05 -16.34 1.41
C TRP A 214 -5.61 -16.71 0.06
N ASP A 215 -5.28 -17.90 -0.42
CA ASP A 215 -5.80 -18.39 -1.69
C ASP A 215 -7.32 -18.61 -1.63
N CYS A 216 -7.85 -19.12 -0.51
CA CYS A 216 -9.29 -19.19 -0.28
C CYS A 216 -9.90 -17.79 -0.26
N TRP A 217 -9.38 -16.92 0.60
CA TRP A 217 -9.88 -15.58 0.84
C TRP A 217 -9.90 -14.78 -0.44
N ARG A 218 -8.85 -14.84 -1.27
CA ARG A 218 -8.76 -14.14 -2.56
C ARG A 218 -9.97 -14.43 -3.46
N ASN A 219 -10.54 -15.63 -3.37
CA ASN A 219 -11.63 -16.07 -4.23
C ASN A 219 -13.03 -15.88 -3.62
N MET A 220 -13.14 -15.26 -2.44
CA MET A 220 -14.42 -15.07 -1.75
C MET A 220 -15.05 -13.69 -2.02
N PRO A 221 -16.39 -13.58 -2.13
CA PRO A 221 -17.07 -12.32 -2.43
C PRO A 221 -17.14 -11.40 -1.19
N LYS A 222 -16.33 -10.32 -1.17
CA LYS A 222 -16.18 -9.43 -0.01
C LYS A 222 -16.87 -8.06 -0.08
N HIS A 223 -17.42 -7.66 -1.24
CA HIS A 223 -17.89 -6.28 -1.43
C HIS A 223 -19.31 -5.96 -0.92
N SER A 224 -20.17 -6.95 -0.67
CA SER A 224 -21.61 -6.65 -0.60
C SER A 224 -22.20 -6.44 0.79
N SER A 225 -21.53 -6.89 1.86
CA SER A 225 -21.98 -6.68 3.24
C SER A 225 -20.86 -6.93 4.23
N HIS A 226 -20.93 -6.30 5.41
CA HIS A 226 -20.10 -6.64 6.58
C HIS A 226 -20.22 -8.12 6.94
N TRP A 227 -21.41 -8.69 6.76
CA TRP A 227 -21.64 -10.12 6.91
C TRP A 227 -20.79 -10.94 5.93
N ASN A 228 -20.78 -10.60 4.64
CA ASN A 228 -20.06 -11.38 3.64
C ASN A 228 -18.54 -11.35 3.86
N VAL A 229 -18.01 -10.23 4.33
CA VAL A 229 -16.60 -10.15 4.73
C VAL A 229 -16.31 -11.10 5.88
N LEU A 230 -17.02 -10.96 6.99
CA LEU A 230 -16.76 -11.75 8.19
C LEU A 230 -16.99 -13.23 7.92
N SER A 231 -18.07 -13.56 7.22
CA SER A 231 -18.40 -14.93 6.85
C SER A 231 -17.37 -15.54 5.89
N SER A 232 -16.85 -14.78 4.94
CA SER A 232 -15.74 -15.24 4.09
C SER A 232 -14.49 -15.54 4.90
N SER A 233 -14.27 -14.81 6.00
CA SER A 233 -13.04 -14.88 6.80
C SER A 233 -13.10 -16.12 7.66
N VAL A 234 -14.23 -16.32 8.32
CA VAL A 234 -14.51 -17.52 9.10
C VAL A 234 -14.57 -18.75 8.19
N HIS A 235 -15.16 -18.65 7.00
CA HIS A 235 -15.19 -19.76 6.04
C HIS A 235 -13.78 -20.23 5.66
N CYS A 236 -12.91 -19.31 5.23
CA CYS A 236 -11.54 -19.66 4.86
C CYS A 236 -10.70 -20.11 6.05
N THR A 237 -10.93 -19.51 7.22
CA THR A 237 -10.33 -19.95 8.49
C THR A 237 -10.66 -21.41 8.79
N CYS A 238 -11.93 -21.78 8.65
CA CYS A 238 -12.40 -23.14 8.89
C CYS A 238 -11.91 -24.15 7.85
N ARG A 239 -11.93 -23.75 6.58
CA ARG A 239 -11.55 -24.62 5.46
C ARG A 239 -10.07 -24.98 5.50
N GLU A 240 -9.22 -24.02 5.82
CA GLU A 240 -7.76 -24.16 5.68
C GLU A 240 -7.08 -24.51 7.02
N GLY A 241 -7.86 -24.75 8.09
CA GLY A 241 -7.31 -25.24 9.37
C GLY A 241 -6.63 -24.15 10.22
N MET A 242 -7.01 -22.88 10.03
CA MET A 242 -6.39 -21.74 10.72
C MET A 242 -6.59 -21.77 12.24
N ILE A 243 -7.68 -22.39 12.72
CA ILE A 243 -7.93 -22.57 14.16
C ILE A 243 -6.85 -23.44 14.80
N GLN A 244 -6.48 -24.54 14.12
CA GLN A 244 -5.46 -25.47 14.59
C GLN A 244 -4.08 -24.84 14.51
N LEU A 245 -3.80 -24.10 13.43
CA LEU A 245 -2.57 -23.30 13.31
C LEU A 245 -2.45 -22.29 14.47
N ALA A 246 -3.48 -21.48 14.72
CA ALA A 246 -3.45 -20.47 15.78
C ALA A 246 -3.28 -21.08 17.17
N LYS A 247 -3.84 -22.29 17.40
CA LYS A 247 -3.65 -23.03 18.66
C LYS A 247 -2.22 -23.57 18.82
N ARG A 248 -1.62 -24.11 17.75
CA ARG A 248 -0.26 -24.71 17.84
C ARG A 248 0.87 -23.68 17.91
N THR A 249 0.62 -22.45 17.49
CA THR A 249 1.59 -21.32 17.50
C THR A 249 1.32 -20.33 18.66
N ASP A 250 0.49 -20.72 19.64
CA ASP A 250 0.00 -19.91 20.77
C ASP A 250 -0.62 -18.53 20.39
N CYS A 251 -1.04 -18.37 19.14
CA CYS A 251 -1.62 -17.12 18.66
C CYS A 251 -3.03 -16.86 19.16
N CYS A 252 -3.72 -17.84 19.75
CA CYS A 252 -5.08 -17.67 20.28
C CYS A 252 -5.20 -16.61 21.39
N LYS A 253 -4.13 -16.38 22.16
CA LYS A 253 -4.11 -15.36 23.24
C LYS A 253 -3.89 -13.94 22.71
N SER A 254 -3.49 -13.82 21.45
CA SER A 254 -3.30 -12.53 20.82
C SER A 254 -4.63 -11.97 20.30
N ALA A 255 -4.97 -10.76 20.73
CA ALA A 255 -6.08 -10.01 20.19
C ALA A 255 -5.84 -9.63 18.71
N SER A 256 -4.57 -9.40 18.35
CA SER A 256 -4.15 -9.20 16.97
C SER A 256 -4.17 -10.52 16.21
N TYR A 257 -3.40 -11.53 16.61
CA TYR A 257 -3.26 -12.81 15.90
C TYR A 257 -4.54 -13.62 16.03
N GLY A 258 -4.84 -14.18 17.18
CA GLY A 258 -6.04 -15.01 17.37
C GLY A 258 -7.34 -14.33 16.96
N GLY A 259 -7.53 -13.03 17.24
CA GLY A 259 -8.67 -12.25 16.74
C GLY A 259 -10.07 -12.88 16.92
N GLY A 260 -10.26 -13.77 17.90
CA GLY A 260 -11.50 -14.55 18.06
C GLY A 260 -11.65 -15.76 17.12
N VAL A 261 -10.69 -16.03 16.23
CA VAL A 261 -10.65 -17.23 15.36
C VAL A 261 -10.69 -18.51 16.17
N CYS A 262 -10.00 -18.56 17.31
CA CYS A 262 -9.96 -19.77 18.12
C CYS A 262 -11.31 -20.15 18.74
N GLU A 263 -12.25 -19.19 18.77
CA GLU A 263 -13.64 -19.33 19.22
C GLU A 263 -14.62 -19.50 18.05
N ALA A 264 -14.14 -19.43 16.81
CA ALA A 264 -14.99 -19.52 15.64
C ALA A 264 -15.57 -20.94 15.49
N THR A 265 -16.88 -21.00 15.24
CA THR A 265 -17.57 -22.25 14.92
C THR A 265 -17.40 -22.57 13.44
N CYS A 266 -16.99 -23.80 13.12
CA CYS A 266 -16.88 -24.30 11.75
C CYS A 266 -18.06 -25.24 11.43
N PRO A 267 -19.19 -24.68 10.96
CA PRO A 267 -20.36 -25.48 10.62
C PRO A 267 -20.06 -26.47 9.48
N SER A 268 -20.67 -27.64 9.54
CA SER A 268 -20.61 -28.62 8.44
C SER A 268 -21.36 -28.10 7.21
N GLU A 269 -21.01 -28.61 6.02
CA GLU A 269 -21.73 -28.25 4.79
C GLU A 269 -23.23 -28.58 4.87
N LYS A 270 -23.59 -29.67 5.56
CA LYS A 270 -24.99 -30.02 5.84
C LYS A 270 -25.69 -28.93 6.66
N THR A 271 -25.03 -28.41 7.70
CA THR A 271 -25.53 -27.30 8.51
C THR A 271 -25.74 -26.04 7.66
N CYS A 272 -24.76 -25.72 6.81
CA CYS A 272 -24.83 -24.57 5.90
C CYS A 272 -25.91 -24.69 4.83
N SER A 273 -26.25 -25.91 4.41
CA SER A 273 -27.34 -26.17 3.45
C SER A 273 -28.75 -26.13 4.08
N SER A 274 -28.86 -26.00 5.40
CA SER A 274 -30.15 -25.94 6.08
C SER A 274 -30.93 -24.67 5.74
N GLN A 275 -32.26 -24.76 5.77
CA GLN A 275 -33.13 -23.59 5.53
C GLN A 275 -32.87 -22.47 6.56
N GLU A 276 -32.56 -22.82 7.80
CA GLU A 276 -32.23 -21.88 8.86
C GLU A 276 -30.97 -21.09 8.53
N ALA A 277 -29.89 -21.78 8.17
CA ALA A 277 -28.63 -21.15 7.75
C ALA A 277 -28.84 -20.24 6.54
N GLN A 278 -29.55 -20.71 5.51
CA GLN A 278 -29.83 -19.91 4.31
C GLN A 278 -30.68 -18.67 4.62
N THR A 279 -31.64 -18.79 5.54
CA THR A 279 -32.45 -17.65 6.00
C THR A 279 -31.59 -16.63 6.74
N CYS A 280 -30.72 -17.09 7.63
CA CYS A 280 -29.77 -16.25 8.35
C CYS A 280 -28.82 -15.51 7.40
N ILE A 281 -28.19 -16.24 6.47
CA ILE A 281 -27.25 -15.66 5.49
C ILE A 281 -27.95 -14.57 4.66
N PHE A 282 -29.12 -14.86 4.08
CA PHE A 282 -29.85 -13.89 3.26
C PHE A 282 -30.28 -12.66 4.07
N LYS A 283 -30.80 -12.87 5.28
CA LYS A 283 -31.22 -11.78 6.18
C LYS A 283 -30.02 -10.90 6.56
N CYS A 284 -28.90 -11.50 6.92
CA CYS A 284 -27.71 -10.78 7.36
C CYS A 284 -27.00 -10.04 6.21
N GLN A 285 -27.00 -10.59 5.00
CA GLN A 285 -26.54 -9.85 3.82
C GLN A 285 -27.33 -8.54 3.62
N LYS A 286 -28.64 -8.57 3.88
CA LYS A 286 -29.51 -7.39 3.73
C LYS A 286 -29.38 -6.40 4.88
N LEU A 287 -29.25 -6.87 6.13
CA LEU A 287 -29.13 -6.02 7.33
C LEU A 287 -27.75 -5.40 7.47
N CYS A 288 -26.70 -6.13 7.10
CA CYS A 288 -25.31 -5.76 7.30
C CYS A 288 -24.70 -5.09 6.07
N GLN A 289 -25.43 -4.21 5.39
CA GLN A 289 -24.91 -3.50 4.23
C GLN A 289 -23.62 -2.76 4.57
N ALA A 290 -22.65 -2.84 3.67
CA ALA A 290 -21.33 -2.26 3.89
C ALA A 290 -21.30 -0.73 3.72
N SER A 291 -22.44 -0.05 3.55
CA SER A 291 -22.52 1.40 3.29
C SER A 291 -21.96 2.29 4.40
N ASN A 292 -21.81 1.75 5.61
CA ASN A 292 -21.21 2.43 6.76
C ASN A 292 -19.93 1.73 7.25
N PRO A 293 -19.00 2.45 7.88
CA PRO A 293 -17.78 1.90 8.49
C PRO A 293 -17.98 0.75 9.47
N SER A 294 -19.08 0.86 10.21
CA SER A 294 -19.40 -0.02 11.31
C SER A 294 -20.75 -0.67 11.00
N PRO A 295 -20.94 -1.94 11.37
CA PRO A 295 -22.25 -2.55 11.28
C PRO A 295 -23.26 -1.74 12.09
N SER A 296 -24.49 -1.63 11.58
CA SER A 296 -25.58 -1.05 12.36
C SER A 296 -25.80 -1.85 13.64
N ALA A 297 -26.37 -1.22 14.68
CA ALA A 297 -26.71 -1.93 15.92
C ALA A 297 -27.57 -3.17 15.63
N GLU A 298 -28.53 -3.06 14.71
CA GLU A 298 -29.36 -4.19 14.29
C GLU A 298 -28.56 -5.31 13.61
N CYS A 299 -27.61 -4.97 12.72
CA CYS A 299 -26.69 -5.96 12.15
C CYS A 299 -25.82 -6.61 13.23
N ASN A 300 -25.33 -5.83 14.19
CA ASN A 300 -24.53 -6.36 15.29
C ASN A 300 -25.34 -7.36 16.13
N ASP A 301 -26.54 -6.98 16.57
CA ASP A 301 -27.35 -7.79 17.46
C ASP A 301 -27.89 -9.07 16.78
N GLN A 302 -28.24 -8.99 15.49
CA GLN A 302 -28.87 -10.11 14.78
C GLN A 302 -27.90 -10.99 14.01
N CYS A 303 -26.72 -10.47 13.64
CA CYS A 303 -25.81 -11.15 12.71
C CYS A 303 -24.38 -11.30 13.21
N VAL A 304 -23.67 -10.21 13.49
CA VAL A 304 -22.20 -10.27 13.67
C VAL A 304 -21.73 -10.25 15.14
N GLY A 305 -22.59 -9.88 16.07
CA GLY A 305 -22.28 -9.84 17.50
C GLY A 305 -22.02 -11.22 18.09
N THR A 306 -21.32 -11.29 19.22
CA THR A 306 -20.90 -12.55 19.85
C THR A 306 -22.06 -13.48 20.20
N ASN A 307 -23.22 -12.91 20.58
CA ASN A 307 -24.43 -13.65 20.93
C ASN A 307 -25.50 -13.59 19.84
N ALA A 308 -25.14 -13.16 18.63
CA ALA A 308 -26.10 -13.03 17.54
C ALA A 308 -26.60 -14.42 17.10
N PRO A 309 -27.91 -14.60 16.85
CA PRO A 309 -28.49 -15.90 16.52
C PRO A 309 -27.96 -16.47 15.21
N CYS A 310 -27.51 -15.62 14.27
CA CYS A 310 -26.96 -16.08 13.01
C CYS A 310 -25.45 -16.35 13.07
N ARG A 311 -24.74 -16.05 14.18
CA ARG A 311 -23.28 -16.13 14.27
C ARG A 311 -22.71 -17.52 13.94
N ASP A 312 -23.41 -18.58 14.33
CA ASP A 312 -23.00 -19.97 14.08
C ASP A 312 -22.89 -20.32 12.59
N TYR A 313 -23.53 -19.52 11.73
CA TYR A 313 -23.50 -19.69 10.28
C TYR A 313 -22.43 -18.84 9.58
N LEU A 314 -21.56 -18.13 10.31
CA LEU A 314 -20.48 -17.33 9.72
C LEU A 314 -19.52 -18.18 8.88
N GLY A 315 -19.22 -19.42 9.26
CA GLY A 315 -18.34 -20.29 8.45
C GLY A 315 -18.95 -20.83 7.15
N CYS A 316 -20.21 -20.53 6.88
CA CYS A 316 -20.88 -20.96 5.65
C CYS A 316 -20.48 -20.10 4.45
N ARG A 317 -20.37 -20.72 3.26
CA ARG A 317 -20.02 -20.01 2.03
C ARG A 317 -21.14 -19.04 1.63
N THR A 318 -20.78 -17.80 1.35
CA THR A 318 -21.71 -16.75 0.92
C THR A 318 -21.97 -16.84 -0.60
N PRO A 319 -23.22 -16.64 -1.05
CA PRO A 319 -23.52 -16.52 -2.46
C PRO A 319 -22.92 -15.22 -3.04
N PHE A 320 -22.49 -15.27 -4.30
CA PHE A 320 -22.09 -14.07 -5.04
C PHE A 320 -23.29 -13.14 -5.17
N SER A 321 -23.11 -11.87 -4.80
CA SER A 321 -24.08 -10.81 -5.06
C SER A 321 -23.42 -9.74 -5.90
N THR A 322 -24.11 -9.20 -6.89
CA THR A 322 -23.63 -8.12 -7.77
C THR A 322 -23.49 -6.81 -6.98
N GLY A 323 -22.29 -6.20 -7.00
CA GLY A 323 -21.97 -4.94 -6.33
C GLY A 323 -22.19 -3.68 -7.18
N TYR A 324 -21.23 -2.75 -7.15
CA TYR A 324 -21.11 -1.59 -8.05
C TYR A 324 -20.21 -1.91 -9.26
N VAL A 325 -20.03 -1.00 -10.22
CA VAL A 325 -19.15 -1.17 -11.41
C VAL A 325 -18.02 -0.15 -11.35
N CYS A 326 -16.81 -0.56 -11.74
CA CYS A 326 -15.60 0.25 -11.75
C CYS A 326 -15.54 1.28 -12.88
N ASP A 327 -14.61 2.24 -12.77
CA ASP A 327 -14.41 3.32 -13.76
C ASP A 327 -14.16 2.79 -15.18
N ASP A 328 -13.66 1.57 -15.31
CA ASP A 328 -13.38 0.87 -16.57
C ASP A 328 -14.52 -0.06 -17.05
N GLY A 329 -15.67 -0.04 -16.38
CA GLY A 329 -16.83 -0.87 -16.69
C GLY A 329 -16.76 -2.32 -16.17
N ARG A 330 -15.69 -2.72 -15.49
CA ARG A 330 -15.57 -4.05 -14.87
C ARG A 330 -16.22 -4.09 -13.50
N TRP A 331 -16.52 -5.29 -13.01
CA TRP A 331 -16.92 -5.48 -11.62
C TRP A 331 -15.70 -5.33 -10.70
N PRO A 332 -15.89 -4.82 -9.47
CA PRO A 332 -14.87 -4.82 -8.43
C PRO A 332 -14.30 -6.21 -8.28
N ASP A 333 -12.99 -6.26 -8.09
CA ASP A 333 -12.28 -7.48 -7.82
C ASP A 333 -12.94 -8.20 -6.65
N SER A 334 -13.26 -9.49 -6.82
CA SER A 334 -13.98 -10.26 -5.81
C SER A 334 -13.24 -10.28 -4.48
N SER A 335 -11.91 -10.23 -4.54
CA SER A 335 -10.99 -10.38 -3.41
C SER A 335 -10.88 -9.13 -2.53
N SER A 336 -10.93 -7.95 -3.11
CA SER A 336 -10.84 -6.69 -2.36
C SER A 336 -12.20 -6.02 -2.23
N GLY A 337 -13.15 -6.43 -3.06
CA GLY A 337 -14.36 -5.66 -3.26
C GLY A 337 -14.09 -4.24 -3.75
N CYS A 338 -12.89 -3.99 -4.29
CA CYS A 338 -12.40 -2.74 -4.82
C CYS A 338 -12.20 -2.85 -6.33
N CYS A 339 -12.16 -1.72 -7.02
CA CYS A 339 -11.71 -1.64 -8.39
C CYS A 339 -10.19 -1.76 -8.46
N VAL A 340 -9.70 -2.68 -9.29
CA VAL A 340 -8.27 -2.84 -9.57
C VAL A 340 -7.94 -2.03 -10.81
N ASP A 341 -7.08 -1.03 -10.65
CA ASP A 341 -6.48 -0.34 -11.79
C ASP A 341 -5.43 -1.25 -12.43
N ASN A 342 -5.70 -1.72 -13.66
CA ASN A 342 -4.79 -2.62 -14.38
C ASN A 342 -3.42 -2.01 -14.68
N THR A 343 -3.28 -0.68 -14.65
CA THR A 343 -2.01 -0.01 -14.94
C THR A 343 -1.11 0.09 -13.73
N THR A 344 -1.70 0.15 -12.53
CA THR A 344 -0.96 0.41 -11.29
C THR A 344 -1.09 -0.70 -10.25
N GLU A 345 -1.93 -1.70 -10.50
CA GLU A 345 -2.31 -2.76 -9.57
C GLU A 345 -2.93 -2.24 -8.25
N GLN A 346 -3.29 -0.95 -8.20
CA GLN A 346 -3.90 -0.35 -7.02
C GLN A 346 -5.38 -0.72 -6.91
N VAL A 347 -5.82 -0.95 -5.68
CA VAL A 347 -7.19 -1.27 -5.31
C VAL A 347 -7.85 -0.07 -4.64
N GLY A 348 -9.00 0.38 -5.17
CA GLY A 348 -9.74 1.51 -4.61
C GLY A 348 -11.22 1.55 -5.02
N CYS A 349 -11.95 2.52 -4.52
CA CYS A 349 -13.27 2.86 -5.06
C CYS A 349 -13.12 3.51 -6.45
N PRO A 350 -14.19 3.52 -7.28
CA PRO A 350 -14.26 4.37 -8.46
C PRO A 350 -13.92 5.82 -8.06
N LYS A 351 -13.07 6.49 -8.84
CA LYS A 351 -12.40 7.75 -8.48
C LYS A 351 -13.36 8.86 -8.06
N LEU A 352 -14.61 8.76 -8.48
CA LEU A 352 -15.61 9.79 -8.33
C LEU A 352 -16.42 9.71 -7.04
N CYS A 353 -16.51 8.56 -6.37
CA CYS A 353 -17.47 8.38 -5.28
C CYS A 353 -17.39 9.42 -4.18
N GLU A 354 -18.53 10.04 -3.81
CA GLU A 354 -18.58 11.07 -2.76
C GLU A 354 -18.30 10.45 -1.39
N THR A 355 -18.63 9.17 -1.21
CA THR A 355 -18.20 8.40 -0.05
C THR A 355 -17.30 7.26 -0.51
N GLN A 356 -16.00 7.47 -0.35
CA GLN A 356 -15.01 6.41 -0.51
C GLN A 356 -14.51 6.05 0.85
N PHE A 357 -14.80 4.83 1.23
CA PHE A 357 -14.15 4.26 2.37
C PHE A 357 -13.47 2.98 1.98
N VAL A 358 -12.16 3.13 1.76
CA VAL A 358 -11.25 2.01 1.76
C VAL A 358 -11.03 1.68 3.24
N TRP A 359 -11.90 0.83 3.77
CA TRP A 359 -11.68 0.27 5.09
C TRP A 359 -10.63 -0.80 4.94
N ARG A 360 -9.56 -0.66 5.69
CA ARG A 360 -8.77 -1.83 6.03
C ARG A 360 -9.69 -2.75 6.83
N LEU A 361 -9.73 -4.04 6.50
CA LEU A 361 -10.47 -5.06 7.27
C LEU A 361 -9.82 -5.35 8.63
N ASP A 362 -9.02 -4.40 9.09
CA ASP A 362 -7.98 -4.52 10.08
C ASP A 362 -8.36 -3.88 11.41
N ARG A 363 -9.62 -3.44 11.52
CA ARG A 363 -10.16 -2.86 12.75
C ARG A 363 -10.20 -3.92 13.85
N ARG A 364 -9.91 -3.48 15.08
CA ARG A 364 -9.77 -4.27 16.32
C ARG A 364 -10.93 -5.24 16.66
N GLN A 365 -12.04 -5.23 15.93
CA GLN A 365 -13.24 -6.00 16.28
C GLN A 365 -13.23 -7.37 15.61
N GLY A 366 -12.52 -8.34 16.23
CA GLY A 366 -12.76 -9.77 16.03
C GLY A 366 -12.35 -10.36 14.67
N ILE A 367 -11.45 -9.70 13.93
CA ILE A 367 -10.80 -10.25 12.73
C ILE A 367 -9.30 -10.39 13.03
N PRO A 368 -8.70 -11.58 12.85
CA PRO A 368 -7.29 -11.82 13.15
C PRO A 368 -6.39 -11.00 12.22
N TRP A 369 -5.19 -10.63 12.64
CA TRP A 369 -4.35 -9.69 11.89
C TRP A 369 -3.89 -10.30 10.58
N TRP A 370 -3.69 -11.62 10.57
CA TRP A 370 -3.34 -12.28 9.33
C TRP A 370 -4.50 -12.12 8.38
N ALA A 371 -5.78 -12.24 8.75
CA ALA A 371 -6.87 -11.90 7.82
C ALA A 371 -6.84 -10.45 7.28
N ARG A 372 -5.95 -9.60 7.81
CA ARG A 372 -5.64 -8.23 7.39
C ARG A 372 -4.42 -8.11 6.45
N TRP A 373 -3.59 -9.13 6.19
CA TRP A 373 -2.29 -8.97 5.47
C TRP A 373 -1.95 -10.01 4.37
N ASN A 374 -2.11 -9.71 3.08
CA ASN A 374 -1.79 -10.66 1.99
C ASN A 374 -0.31 -10.60 1.54
N ASP A 375 0.30 -11.78 1.32
CA ASP A 375 1.73 -12.00 0.99
C ASP A 375 2.22 -11.39 -0.33
N GLY A 376 1.29 -10.95 -1.19
CA GLY A 376 1.60 -10.37 -2.50
C GLY A 376 1.02 -8.98 -2.79
N SER A 377 0.25 -8.36 -1.88
CA SER A 377 -0.47 -7.10 -2.20
C SER A 377 -0.69 -6.14 -1.03
N GLY A 378 -0.07 -6.38 0.14
CA GLY A 378 -0.26 -5.53 1.32
C GLY A 378 -1.61 -5.78 2.03
N VAL A 379 -2.02 -4.79 2.83
CA VAL A 379 -3.20 -4.86 3.71
C VAL A 379 -4.46 -5.26 2.95
N VAL A 380 -5.32 -6.09 3.55
CA VAL A 380 -6.61 -6.43 2.99
C VAL A 380 -7.55 -5.24 3.09
N TYR A 381 -7.76 -4.62 1.94
CA TYR A 381 -8.69 -3.53 1.77
C TYR A 381 -10.08 -4.08 1.41
N GLN A 382 -11.10 -3.47 2.01
CA GLN A 382 -12.47 -3.50 1.53
C GLN A 382 -12.83 -2.09 1.10
N CYS A 383 -13.34 -1.96 -0.12
CA CYS A 383 -13.88 -0.70 -0.59
C CYS A 383 -15.40 -0.66 -0.38
N THR A 384 -15.84 0.24 0.49
CA THR A 384 -17.22 0.73 0.52
C THR A 384 -17.27 2.00 -0.30
N CYS A 385 -18.02 1.97 -1.39
CA CYS A 385 -18.19 3.12 -2.28
C CYS A 385 -19.67 3.49 -2.31
N GLY A 386 -20.00 4.71 -1.94
CA GLY A 386 -21.34 5.29 -2.02
C GLY A 386 -21.32 6.60 -2.80
N ASP A 387 -22.49 6.99 -3.31
CA ASP A 387 -22.70 8.28 -3.98
C ASP A 387 -21.69 8.53 -5.11
N CYS A 388 -21.47 7.54 -5.97
CA CYS A 388 -20.61 7.66 -7.15
C CYS A 388 -21.20 8.62 -8.19
N PRO A 389 -20.66 9.85 -8.34
CA PRO A 389 -21.06 10.79 -9.37
C PRO A 389 -20.53 10.36 -10.72
N ALA A 390 -21.14 10.91 -11.76
CA ALA A 390 -20.74 10.65 -13.12
C ALA A 390 -19.54 11.51 -13.60
N ARG A 391 -19.02 12.51 -12.83
CA ARG A 391 -17.94 13.44 -13.29
C ARG A 391 -16.93 13.93 -12.21
N THR A 392 -15.74 14.34 -12.68
CA THR A 392 -14.36 14.34 -12.10
C THR A 392 -13.78 15.62 -11.47
N ASP A 393 -14.36 16.81 -11.63
CA ASP A 393 -13.62 18.07 -11.52
C ASP A 393 -13.24 18.55 -10.10
N LYS A 394 -14.05 18.30 -9.07
CA LYS A 394 -13.83 18.85 -7.71
C LYS A 394 -12.72 18.15 -6.92
N ALA A 395 -12.56 16.83 -7.05
CA ALA A 395 -11.57 16.05 -6.30
C ALA A 395 -10.12 16.34 -6.72
N ILE A 396 -9.92 16.70 -7.98
CA ILE A 396 -8.61 17.04 -8.56
C ILE A 396 -8.07 18.36 -7.96
N ALA A 397 -8.96 19.30 -7.60
CA ALA A 397 -8.58 20.61 -7.11
C ALA A 397 -7.89 20.56 -5.72
N ASP A 398 -8.38 19.73 -4.80
CA ASP A 398 -7.88 19.67 -3.41
C ASP A 398 -6.48 19.03 -3.30
N VAL A 399 -6.20 18.01 -4.14
CA VAL A 399 -4.87 17.38 -4.23
C VAL A 399 -3.85 18.36 -4.78
N LYS A 400 -4.22 19.09 -5.83
CA LYS A 400 -3.36 20.11 -6.44
C LYS A 400 -3.00 21.21 -5.44
N GLN A 401 -3.98 21.72 -4.69
CA GLN A 401 -3.75 22.74 -3.68
C GLN A 401 -2.75 22.28 -2.62
N THR A 402 -2.91 21.06 -2.09
CA THR A 402 -2.03 20.53 -1.04
C THR A 402 -0.57 20.43 -1.50
N VAL A 403 -0.34 20.01 -2.75
CA VAL A 403 1.04 19.90 -3.26
C VAL A 403 1.62 21.25 -3.64
N GLU A 404 0.85 22.15 -4.26
CA GLU A 404 1.31 23.50 -4.59
C GLU A 404 1.70 24.29 -3.34
N GLU A 405 0.97 24.13 -2.24
CA GLU A 405 1.24 24.84 -0.98
C GLU A 405 2.40 24.24 -0.17
N SER A 406 2.63 22.92 -0.22
CA SER A 406 3.58 22.24 0.68
C SER A 406 4.89 21.77 0.04
N ILE A 407 5.00 21.76 -1.29
CA ILE A 407 6.16 21.18 -1.99
C ILE A 407 7.49 21.87 -1.63
N TRP A 408 7.45 23.18 -1.42
CA TRP A 408 8.65 23.98 -1.12
C TRP A 408 9.14 23.76 0.32
N ASP A 409 8.22 23.79 1.28
CA ASP A 409 8.52 23.61 2.70
C ASP A 409 9.04 22.18 2.96
N ASN A 410 8.41 21.17 2.37
CA ASN A 410 8.91 19.79 2.40
C ASN A 410 10.29 19.64 1.76
N GLY A 411 10.54 20.36 0.67
CA GLY A 411 11.85 20.38 0.02
C GLY A 411 12.94 20.86 0.97
N GLN A 412 12.66 21.86 1.81
CA GLN A 412 13.63 22.33 2.81
C GLN A 412 13.89 21.29 3.89
N VAL A 413 12.86 20.62 4.40
CA VAL A 413 13.03 19.54 5.40
C VAL A 413 13.89 18.40 4.83
N MET A 414 13.61 17.99 3.59
CA MET A 414 14.40 16.96 2.90
C MET A 414 15.87 17.37 2.71
N LEU A 415 16.13 18.63 2.37
CA LEU A 415 17.49 19.14 2.23
C LEU A 415 18.26 19.12 3.56
N VAL A 416 17.62 19.55 4.64
CA VAL A 416 18.22 19.58 5.98
C VAL A 416 18.53 18.16 6.46
N ASP A 417 17.62 17.20 6.22
CA ASP A 417 17.85 15.78 6.54
C ASP A 417 19.05 15.22 5.78
N ILE A 418 19.15 15.44 4.47
CA ILE A 418 20.28 14.96 3.66
C ILE A 418 21.58 15.62 4.12
N ALA A 419 21.61 16.94 4.30
CA ALA A 419 22.81 17.65 4.75
C ALA A 419 23.34 17.08 6.08
N ARG A 420 22.45 16.83 7.03
CA ARG A 420 22.80 16.25 8.33
C ARG A 420 23.37 14.83 8.20
N ARG A 421 22.74 13.98 7.37
CA ARG A 421 23.18 12.59 7.15
C ARG A 421 24.55 12.49 6.49
N GLU A 422 24.85 13.42 5.58
CA GLU A 422 26.15 13.51 4.91
C GLU A 422 27.18 14.28 5.74
N GLY A 423 26.88 14.60 7.01
CA GLY A 423 27.81 15.20 7.96
C GLY A 423 28.11 16.69 7.73
N MET A 424 27.27 17.40 6.97
CA MET A 424 27.41 18.84 6.75
C MET A 424 27.08 19.61 8.04
N GLN A 425 27.95 20.53 8.43
CA GLN A 425 27.84 21.37 9.62
C GLN A 425 27.10 22.69 9.35
N LEU A 426 27.25 23.26 8.15
CA LEU A 426 26.65 24.55 7.78
C LEU A 426 25.27 24.41 7.11
N GLY A 427 24.79 23.18 6.98
CA GLY A 427 23.51 22.88 6.35
C GLY A 427 23.60 22.70 4.83
N PRO A 428 22.47 22.79 4.11
CA PRO A 428 22.44 22.50 2.67
C PRO A 428 23.23 23.53 1.84
N ASN A 429 24.16 23.05 1.02
CA ASN A 429 24.93 23.92 0.10
C ASN A 429 24.07 24.42 -1.09
N SER A 430 24.61 25.37 -1.86
CA SER A 430 23.89 25.97 -3.00
C SER A 430 23.49 24.94 -4.06
N ARG A 431 24.34 23.93 -4.31
CA ARG A 431 24.07 22.90 -5.31
C ARG A 431 22.91 22.00 -4.91
N MET A 432 22.84 21.63 -3.63
CA MET A 432 21.70 20.90 -3.08
C MET A 432 20.40 21.69 -3.26
N GLN A 433 20.41 23.00 -2.99
CA GLN A 433 19.24 23.86 -3.18
C GLN A 433 18.81 23.94 -4.65
N GLU A 434 19.74 24.06 -5.59
CA GLU A 434 19.45 24.02 -7.03
C GLU A 434 18.79 22.71 -7.45
N LEU A 435 19.32 21.57 -7.00
CA LEU A 435 18.75 20.26 -7.27
C LEU A 435 17.34 20.11 -6.67
N MET A 436 17.09 20.70 -5.51
CA MET A 436 15.75 20.72 -4.91
C MET A 436 14.75 21.54 -5.74
N VAL A 437 15.19 22.68 -6.30
CA VAL A 437 14.36 23.46 -7.23
C VAL A 437 14.01 22.63 -8.46
N GLN A 438 14.99 21.95 -9.06
CA GLN A 438 14.77 21.08 -10.23
C GLN A 438 13.83 19.92 -9.91
N ARG A 439 13.99 19.31 -8.73
CA ARG A 439 13.09 18.28 -8.21
C ARG A 439 11.66 18.80 -8.12
N ASN A 440 11.47 19.98 -7.53
CA ASN A 440 10.13 20.52 -7.32
C ASN A 440 9.45 20.86 -8.64
N VAL A 441 10.20 21.41 -9.62
CA VAL A 441 9.70 21.62 -10.99
C VAL A 441 9.22 20.30 -11.60
N ALA A 442 10.03 19.23 -11.51
CA ALA A 442 9.65 17.93 -12.05
C ALA A 442 8.38 17.35 -11.41
N VAL A 443 8.24 17.45 -10.08
CA VAL A 443 7.03 17.02 -9.36
C VAL A 443 5.81 17.87 -9.78
N THR A 444 5.95 19.19 -9.86
CA THR A 444 4.88 20.08 -10.32
C THR A 444 4.45 19.77 -11.76
N ASP A 445 5.40 19.45 -12.64
CA ASP A 445 5.09 19.12 -14.03
C ASP A 445 4.37 17.78 -14.17
N ILE A 446 4.72 16.79 -13.34
CA ILE A 446 3.94 15.54 -13.21
C ILE A 446 2.51 15.86 -12.80
N LEU A 447 2.33 16.69 -11.76
CA LEU A 447 0.99 17.02 -11.27
C LEU A 447 0.15 17.79 -12.30
N LYS A 448 0.77 18.67 -13.09
CA LYS A 448 0.08 19.35 -14.21
C LYS A 448 -0.33 18.37 -15.30
N THR A 449 0.56 17.46 -15.68
CA THR A 449 0.36 16.50 -16.77
C THR A 449 -0.74 15.48 -16.44
N TYR A 450 -0.80 15.06 -15.18
CA TYR A 450 -1.69 13.99 -14.72
C TYR A 450 -2.97 14.51 -14.04
N THR A 451 -3.37 15.74 -14.35
CA THR A 451 -4.50 16.42 -13.71
C THR A 451 -5.83 15.67 -13.83
N ASN A 452 -6.06 14.82 -14.84
CA ASN A 452 -7.41 14.31 -15.10
C ASN A 452 -7.64 12.80 -14.99
N ASP A 453 -6.63 11.92 -15.08
CA ASP A 453 -6.95 10.48 -15.24
C ASP A 453 -6.09 9.45 -14.47
N ASN A 454 -4.91 9.78 -13.91
CA ASN A 454 -4.07 8.73 -13.26
C ASN A 454 -3.23 9.19 -12.05
N SER A 455 -3.86 9.33 -10.89
CA SER A 455 -3.20 9.72 -9.63
C SER A 455 -2.15 8.72 -9.14
N ALA A 456 -2.33 7.43 -9.42
CA ALA A 456 -1.43 6.36 -9.02
C ALA A 456 -0.11 6.38 -9.82
N GLU A 457 -0.20 6.59 -11.14
CA GLU A 457 0.96 6.77 -12.00
C GLU A 457 1.72 8.05 -11.61
N ALA A 458 1.00 9.15 -11.36
CA ALA A 458 1.58 10.39 -10.85
C ALA A 458 2.36 10.17 -9.55
N GLN A 459 1.80 9.42 -8.58
CA GLN A 459 2.50 9.09 -7.33
C GLN A 459 3.77 8.27 -7.60
N SER A 460 3.70 7.23 -8.45
CA SER A 460 4.86 6.41 -8.82
C SER A 460 5.97 7.24 -9.48
N MET A 461 5.60 8.18 -10.35
CA MET A 461 6.57 9.10 -10.97
C MET A 461 7.14 10.10 -9.96
N ILE A 462 6.32 10.66 -9.07
CA ILE A 462 6.78 11.54 -7.98
C ILE A 462 7.78 10.80 -7.09
N ASP A 463 7.47 9.56 -6.74
CA ASP A 463 8.33 8.64 -6.00
C ASP A 463 9.68 8.38 -6.68
N SER A 464 9.66 8.19 -8.01
CA SER A 464 10.86 8.01 -8.83
C SER A 464 11.71 9.29 -8.90
N VAL A 465 11.05 10.44 -9.09
CA VAL A 465 11.69 11.77 -9.05
C VAL A 465 12.32 12.02 -7.68
N ASN A 466 11.60 11.76 -6.59
CA ASN A 466 12.10 11.90 -5.22
C ASN A 466 13.34 11.04 -4.99
N LYS A 467 13.29 9.77 -5.39
CA LYS A 467 14.43 8.85 -5.26
C LYS A 467 15.65 9.33 -6.07
N LYS A 468 15.43 9.75 -7.32
CA LYS A 468 16.49 10.26 -8.20
C LYS A 468 17.16 11.50 -7.58
N TYR A 469 16.37 12.49 -7.20
CA TYR A 469 16.92 13.74 -6.68
C TYR A 469 17.47 13.58 -5.26
N ALA A 470 16.95 12.70 -4.41
CA ALA A 470 17.57 12.36 -3.13
C ALA A 470 19.03 11.90 -3.32
N ALA A 471 19.26 11.00 -4.29
CA ALA A 471 20.60 10.51 -4.60
C ALA A 471 21.53 11.63 -5.13
N LEU A 472 21.04 12.45 -6.07
CA LEU A 472 21.82 13.57 -6.61
C LEU A 472 22.15 14.63 -5.55
N ILE A 473 21.21 14.90 -4.63
CA ILE A 473 21.41 15.86 -3.54
C ILE A 473 22.42 15.32 -2.52
N ALA A 474 22.38 14.02 -2.20
CA ALA A 474 23.39 13.39 -1.33
C ALA A 474 24.78 13.39 -1.99
N GLU A 475 24.86 13.14 -3.30
CA GLU A 475 26.12 13.26 -4.05
C GLU A 475 26.64 14.71 -4.05
N ALA A 476 25.76 15.70 -4.19
CA ALA A 476 26.11 17.10 -4.10
C ALA A 476 26.57 17.52 -2.69
N ALA A 477 26.00 16.95 -1.63
CA ALA A 477 26.48 17.16 -0.26
C ALA A 477 27.93 16.68 -0.09
N ASN A 478 28.26 15.51 -0.65
CA ASN A 478 29.62 14.95 -0.60
C ASN A 478 30.63 15.69 -1.48
N SER A 479 30.20 16.16 -2.65
CA SER A 479 31.10 16.75 -3.66
C SER A 479 31.38 18.24 -3.42
N TYR A 480 30.53 18.93 -2.67
CA TYR A 480 30.61 20.37 -2.39
C TYR A 480 30.66 20.63 -0.88
N PRO A 481 31.83 20.46 -0.24
CA PRO A 481 31.98 20.63 1.20
C PRO A 481 31.73 22.08 1.67
N ASP A 482 31.40 22.19 2.96
CA ASP A 482 30.95 23.42 3.64
C ASP A 482 31.94 24.59 3.62
N ASP A 483 33.22 24.33 3.41
CA ASP A 483 34.27 25.36 3.39
C ASP A 483 34.26 26.20 2.09
N GLY A 484 33.34 25.91 1.17
CA GLY A 484 33.27 26.56 -0.13
C GLY A 484 34.45 26.24 -1.05
N SER A 485 35.29 25.25 -0.68
CA SER A 485 36.43 24.79 -1.49
C SER A 485 36.03 23.82 -2.60
N GLY A 486 34.76 23.41 -2.64
CA GLY A 486 34.21 22.59 -3.69
C GLY A 486 34.58 23.16 -5.05
N LYS A 487 35.24 22.34 -5.88
CA LYS A 487 35.52 22.71 -7.26
C LYS A 487 34.18 23.07 -7.88
N ARG A 488 34.03 24.34 -8.31
CA ARG A 488 33.05 24.67 -9.34
C ARG A 488 33.51 23.94 -10.60
N ASP A 489 33.20 22.65 -10.67
CA ASP A 489 33.19 21.99 -11.95
C ASP A 489 32.10 22.71 -12.73
N ASP A 490 32.46 23.31 -13.87
CA ASP A 490 31.59 23.99 -14.83
C ASP A 490 30.59 22.97 -15.42
N TRP A 491 29.73 22.39 -14.59
CA TRP A 491 28.51 21.69 -14.97
C TRP A 491 27.44 22.72 -15.32
N GLY A 492 27.74 23.54 -16.32
CA GLY A 492 26.69 24.18 -17.10
C GLY A 492 25.79 23.07 -17.68
N PRO A 493 24.46 23.22 -17.66
CA PRO A 493 23.53 22.23 -18.23
C PRO A 493 23.74 21.96 -19.73
N ASP A 494 24.66 22.68 -20.36
CA ASP A 494 24.95 22.60 -21.78
C ASP A 494 26.10 21.63 -22.13
N GLY A 495 26.86 21.11 -21.15
CA GLY A 495 28.12 20.39 -21.43
C GLY A 495 28.00 18.89 -21.75
N GLU A 496 27.05 18.17 -21.16
CA GLU A 496 26.89 16.71 -21.37
C GLU A 496 25.79 16.34 -22.36
N GLN A 497 24.72 17.14 -22.44
CA GLN A 497 23.63 16.89 -23.39
C GLN A 497 24.07 17.18 -24.83
N GLU A 498 24.95 18.17 -25.04
CA GLU A 498 25.52 18.46 -26.36
C GLU A 498 26.47 17.33 -26.82
N LYS A 499 27.21 16.69 -25.92
CA LYS A 499 28.05 15.53 -26.27
C LYS A 499 27.21 14.30 -26.63
N THR A 500 26.11 14.03 -25.93
CA THR A 500 25.24 12.90 -26.28
C THR A 500 24.50 13.15 -27.60
N ILE A 501 24.02 14.38 -27.85
CA ILE A 501 23.38 14.75 -29.12
C ILE A 501 24.38 14.71 -30.28
N THR A 502 25.59 15.25 -30.10
CA THR A 502 26.63 15.20 -31.14
C THR A 502 27.04 13.76 -31.46
N THR A 503 27.16 12.90 -30.45
CA THR A 503 27.45 11.47 -30.64
C THR A 503 26.32 10.76 -31.39
N PHE A 504 25.06 11.06 -31.06
CA PHE A 504 23.90 10.52 -31.78
C PHE A 504 23.86 10.95 -33.25
N ILE A 505 24.13 12.23 -33.54
CA ILE A 505 24.18 12.75 -34.91
C ILE A 505 25.29 12.07 -35.71
N VAL A 506 26.49 11.90 -35.12
CA VAL A 506 27.61 11.20 -35.78
C VAL A 506 27.26 9.75 -36.10
N VAL A 507 26.57 9.04 -35.20
CA VAL A 507 26.11 7.65 -35.45
C VAL A 507 25.08 7.59 -36.57
N ILE A 508 24.11 8.51 -36.59
CA ILE A 508 23.08 8.55 -37.65
C ILE A 508 23.74 8.83 -39.02
N VAL A 509 24.68 9.77 -39.08
CA VAL A 509 25.43 10.09 -40.32
C VAL A 509 26.28 8.89 -40.75
N ALA A 510 26.97 8.22 -39.84
CA ALA A 510 27.76 7.03 -40.16
C ALA A 510 26.88 5.88 -40.71
N CYS A 511 25.72 5.64 -40.09
CA CYS A 511 24.76 4.63 -40.54
C CYS A 511 24.18 4.96 -41.91
N THR A 512 23.81 6.23 -42.17
CA THR A 512 23.29 6.63 -43.49
C THR A 512 24.35 6.51 -44.57
N VAL A 513 25.60 6.89 -44.30
CA VAL A 513 26.72 6.69 -45.24
C VAL A 513 26.95 5.21 -45.52
N ALA A 514 26.90 4.34 -44.50
CA ALA A 514 27.05 2.90 -44.68
C ALA A 514 25.94 2.30 -45.56
N VAL A 515 24.68 2.72 -45.35
CA VAL A 515 23.54 2.28 -46.17
C VAL A 515 23.68 2.77 -47.62
N LEU A 516 24.08 4.03 -47.82
CA LEU A 516 24.30 4.57 -49.17
C LEU A 516 25.43 3.84 -49.89
N LEU A 517 26.54 3.54 -49.20
CA LEU A 517 27.63 2.75 -49.76
C LEU A 517 27.16 1.33 -50.12
N ALA A 518 26.37 0.68 -49.27
CA ALA A 518 25.81 -0.64 -49.53
C ALA A 518 24.92 -0.63 -50.79
N ILE A 519 24.05 0.37 -50.94
CA ILE A 519 23.20 0.55 -52.12
C ILE A 519 24.06 0.79 -53.37
N CYS A 520 25.06 1.68 -53.29
CA CYS A 520 25.97 1.93 -54.40
C CYS A 520 26.75 0.67 -54.81
N THR A 521 27.22 -0.14 -53.85
CA THR A 521 27.88 -1.42 -54.16
C THR A 521 26.91 -2.44 -54.76
N ALA A 522 25.67 -2.52 -54.28
CA ALA A 522 24.66 -3.43 -54.84
C ALA A 522 24.33 -3.04 -56.29
N VAL A 523 24.11 -1.74 -56.55
CA VAL A 523 23.87 -1.19 -57.88
C VAL A 523 25.07 -1.43 -58.80
N TYR A 524 26.29 -1.17 -58.32
CA TYR A 524 27.52 -1.44 -59.08
C TYR A 524 27.69 -2.93 -59.40
N CYS A 525 27.39 -3.83 -58.46
CA CYS A 525 27.41 -5.28 -58.68
C CYS A 525 26.35 -5.72 -59.70
N CYS A 526 25.16 -5.12 -59.67
CA CYS A 526 24.11 -5.37 -60.66
C CYS A 526 24.52 -4.88 -62.06
N PHE A 527 25.14 -3.70 -62.20
CA PHE A 527 25.62 -3.20 -63.48
C PHE A 527 26.87 -3.93 -64.00
N ARG A 528 27.72 -4.46 -63.11
CA ARG A 528 28.93 -5.19 -63.48
C ARG A 528 28.66 -6.66 -63.84
N ARG A 529 27.52 -7.22 -63.43
CA ARG A 529 27.01 -8.47 -64.00
C ARG A 529 26.57 -8.23 -65.45
N ARG A 530 27.55 -8.27 -66.36
CA ARG A 530 27.28 -8.48 -67.78
C ARG A 530 26.37 -9.70 -67.93
N PRO A 531 25.32 -9.63 -68.77
CA PRO A 531 24.44 -10.77 -68.98
C PRO A 531 25.27 -11.92 -69.57
N SER A 532 25.52 -12.96 -68.77
CA SER A 532 25.93 -14.24 -69.35
C SER A 532 24.73 -14.72 -70.13
N LYS A 533 24.88 -14.80 -71.46
CA LYS A 533 23.90 -15.39 -72.37
C LYS A 533 23.59 -16.80 -71.89
N THR A 534 22.52 -16.97 -71.13
CA THR A 534 21.92 -18.29 -70.93
C THR A 534 21.07 -18.60 -72.16
N PRO A 535 21.31 -19.75 -72.81
CA PRO A 535 20.66 -20.11 -74.05
C PRO A 535 19.17 -20.40 -73.82
N LEU A 536 18.34 -19.95 -74.78
CA LEU A 536 16.96 -20.41 -74.92
C LEU A 536 16.97 -21.94 -75.05
N GLY A 537 16.50 -22.61 -74.01
CA GLY A 537 16.10 -24.01 -74.05
C GLY A 537 14.59 -24.08 -73.92
N ASP A 538 13.94 -24.41 -75.03
CA ASP A 538 12.52 -24.74 -75.12
C ASP A 538 12.13 -25.86 -74.15
N PHE A 539 11.14 -25.60 -73.31
CA PHE A 539 10.22 -26.60 -72.74
C PHE A 539 8.87 -25.88 -72.59
N VAL A 540 7.96 -26.00 -73.55
CA VAL A 540 6.97 -27.08 -73.67
C VAL A 540 6.14 -27.22 -72.39
N GLY A 541 4.94 -26.62 -72.43
CA GLY A 541 3.73 -27.34 -72.07
C GLY A 541 3.22 -27.20 -70.63
N SER A 542 2.02 -26.60 -70.56
CA SER A 542 0.93 -26.89 -69.64
C SER A 542 0.86 -26.17 -68.29
N ASN A 543 -0.21 -25.36 -68.22
CA ASN A 543 -1.05 -25.00 -67.06
C ASN A 543 -0.77 -23.65 -66.39
N GLU A 544 -1.12 -22.59 -67.13
CA GLU A 544 -1.65 -21.35 -66.58
C GLU A 544 -2.99 -21.60 -65.89
N ASN A 545 -3.15 -21.06 -64.68
CA ASN A 545 -4.35 -20.33 -64.26
C ASN A 545 -4.02 -19.49 -63.02
N VAL A 546 -3.58 -18.26 -63.28
CA VAL A 546 -3.63 -17.16 -62.31
C VAL A 546 -4.91 -16.40 -62.61
N VAL A 547 -5.89 -16.46 -61.70
CA VAL A 547 -7.07 -15.59 -61.74
C VAL A 547 -6.91 -14.53 -60.65
N ILE A 548 -6.66 -13.31 -61.10
CA ILE A 548 -6.94 -12.08 -60.37
C ILE A 548 -8.40 -11.74 -60.63
N GLY A 549 -9.21 -11.63 -59.57
CA GLY A 549 -10.63 -11.27 -59.67
C GLY A 549 -11.13 -10.59 -58.40
N SER A 550 -11.68 -9.39 -58.58
CA SER A 550 -12.38 -8.54 -57.61
C SER A 550 -13.75 -9.13 -57.19
N PRO A 551 -14.59 -8.34 -56.48
CA PRO A 551 -15.11 -8.59 -55.13
C PRO A 551 -16.24 -9.62 -55.03
N VAL A 552 -16.47 -10.13 -53.82
CA VAL A 552 -17.55 -11.07 -53.47
C VAL A 552 -18.91 -10.35 -53.41
N PRO A 553 -19.94 -10.83 -54.13
CA PRO A 553 -21.33 -10.43 -53.92
C PRO A 553 -22.01 -11.23 -52.81
N ILE A 554 -23.04 -10.62 -52.25
CA ILE A 554 -23.94 -11.15 -51.23
C ILE A 554 -24.89 -12.18 -51.87
N GLU A 555 -25.33 -13.13 -51.03
CA GLU A 555 -26.56 -13.94 -51.09
C GLU A 555 -26.40 -15.46 -51.34
N GLU A 556 -26.88 -16.16 -50.30
CA GLU A 556 -27.78 -17.30 -50.35
C GLU A 556 -27.31 -18.67 -50.86
N GLY A 557 -27.48 -19.65 -49.96
CA GLY A 557 -28.20 -20.86 -50.33
C GLY A 557 -27.37 -22.10 -50.64
N GLY A 558 -27.27 -22.98 -49.66
CA GLY A 558 -27.70 -24.36 -49.85
C GLY A 558 -26.73 -25.37 -50.48
N SER A 559 -26.31 -26.28 -49.61
CA SER A 559 -26.44 -27.74 -49.81
C SER A 559 -25.33 -28.52 -50.55
N GLN A 560 -24.86 -29.53 -49.80
CA GLN A 560 -24.50 -30.91 -50.19
C GLN A 560 -23.04 -31.28 -50.57
N GLY A 561 -22.47 -32.15 -49.71
CA GLY A 561 -21.54 -33.23 -50.08
C GLY A 561 -20.31 -33.33 -49.16
N LYS A 562 -20.40 -33.95 -47.96
CA LYS A 562 -20.26 -35.38 -47.60
C LYS A 562 -18.83 -35.79 -47.15
N ASN A 563 -18.80 -36.42 -45.97
CA ASN A 563 -17.76 -37.27 -45.33
C ASN A 563 -16.66 -36.51 -44.56
N ASP A 564 -16.33 -36.71 -43.28
CA ASP A 564 -16.65 -37.70 -42.22
C ASP A 564 -16.27 -37.06 -40.85
N VAL A 565 -17.12 -37.08 -39.80
CA VAL A 565 -17.06 -37.90 -38.54
C VAL A 565 -15.90 -37.51 -37.59
N TYR A 566 -15.99 -37.22 -36.26
CA TYR A 566 -17.01 -37.27 -35.18
C TYR A 566 -16.55 -36.39 -33.96
N ASP A 567 -17.47 -36.22 -33.00
CA ASP A 567 -17.33 -35.89 -31.56
C ASP A 567 -17.42 -34.43 -31.04
N GLY A 568 -18.54 -34.18 -30.33
CA GLY A 568 -18.78 -33.02 -29.46
C GLY A 568 -20.27 -32.74 -29.24
N ALA A 569 -20.90 -33.43 -28.27
CA ALA A 569 -22.32 -33.26 -27.93
C ALA A 569 -22.61 -31.90 -27.25
N PRO A 570 -23.69 -31.18 -27.62
CA PRO A 570 -24.15 -29.99 -26.92
C PRO A 570 -25.12 -30.32 -25.76
N VAL A 571 -24.93 -29.66 -24.62
CA VAL A 571 -25.82 -29.73 -23.45
C VAL A 571 -27.04 -28.85 -23.67
N THR A 572 -28.22 -29.46 -23.55
CA THR A 572 -29.54 -28.84 -23.59
C THR A 572 -29.83 -28.11 -22.28
N VAL A 573 -30.12 -26.79 -22.33
CA VAL A 573 -30.68 -26.04 -21.20
C VAL A 573 -32.21 -26.09 -21.30
N LEU A 574 -32.83 -26.92 -20.46
CA LEU A 574 -34.27 -26.89 -20.19
C LEU A 574 -34.56 -25.76 -19.20
N ALA A 575 -35.18 -24.68 -19.67
CA ALA A 575 -35.80 -23.67 -18.82
C ALA A 575 -37.26 -24.07 -18.53
N PRO A 576 -37.67 -24.25 -17.27
CA PRO A 576 -39.08 -24.38 -16.93
C PRO A 576 -39.72 -23.00 -16.78
N THR A 577 -40.67 -22.69 -17.66
CA THR A 577 -41.63 -21.60 -17.51
C THR A 577 -42.68 -21.97 -16.46
N LYS A 578 -42.82 -21.16 -15.41
CA LYS A 578 -43.87 -21.32 -14.39
C LYS A 578 -45.18 -20.73 -14.90
N GLY A 579 -46.15 -21.60 -15.14
CA GLY A 579 -47.54 -21.28 -15.39
C GLY A 579 -48.30 -20.90 -14.11
N LYS A 580 -49.31 -20.07 -14.31
CA LYS A 580 -50.40 -19.74 -13.38
C LYS A 580 -51.15 -21.00 -12.93
N SER A 581 -51.65 -21.04 -11.69
CA SER A 581 -53.08 -21.22 -11.38
C SER A 581 -53.37 -21.33 -9.87
N ALA A 582 -54.51 -20.74 -9.51
CA ALA A 582 -55.47 -21.11 -8.47
C ALA A 582 -55.21 -20.74 -6.99
N LEU A 583 -56.00 -19.75 -6.54
CA LEU A 583 -56.59 -19.66 -5.19
C LEU A 583 -57.34 -20.95 -4.82
N PRO A 584 -57.55 -21.16 -3.51
CA PRO A 584 -58.92 -21.38 -3.06
C PRO A 584 -59.32 -20.54 -1.84
N GLU A 585 -60.64 -20.55 -1.66
CA GLU A 585 -61.52 -19.71 -0.86
C GLU A 585 -61.40 -19.88 0.66
N LEU A 586 -62.00 -18.88 1.31
CA LEU A 586 -62.39 -18.78 2.71
C LEU A 586 -63.13 -20.00 3.26
N SER A 587 -62.75 -20.39 4.48
CA SER A 587 -63.65 -20.63 5.62
C SER A 587 -62.86 -20.55 6.92
#